data_AF-D3HKV3-F1
#
_entry.id   AF-D3HKV3-F1
#
_cell.length_a   1.000
_cell.length_b   1.000
_cell.length_c   1.000
_cell.angle_alpha   90.00
_cell.angle_beta   90.00
_cell.angle_gamma   90.00
#
_symmetry.space_group_name_H-M   'P 1'
#
loop_
_entity.id
_entity.type
_entity.pdbx_description
1 polymer ?
#
loop_
_entity_poly.entity_id
_entity_poly.type
_entity_poly.pdbx_seq_one_letter_code
_entity_poly.pdbx_strand_id
1 'polypeptide(L)'
;MKDNIEETTVDKPAAEDYSRIMNFIGQNLYSSLAESMEKLPPHFRNQKMVCNALSAFLVNVIYQQSSGNKESCQKMFGDITQIIENQLNNITPGAKL
;
A
#
# COMPACT_ATOMS: atom_id res chain seq x y z
N MET A 1 18.23 -2.91 -47.55
CA MET A 1 18.11 -2.63 -46.10
C MET A 1 16.63 -2.61 -45.76
N LYS A 2 16.17 -3.62 -45.02
CA LYS A 2 14.87 -3.60 -44.36
C LYS A 2 15.20 -3.61 -42.88
N ASP A 3 15.16 -2.43 -42.27
CA ASP A 3 15.31 -2.31 -40.83
C ASP A 3 13.99 -2.79 -40.22
N ASN A 4 14.00 -4.03 -39.72
CA ASN A 4 12.95 -4.53 -38.84
C ASN A 4 13.13 -3.82 -37.50
N ILE A 5 12.26 -2.84 -37.25
CA ILE A 5 12.09 -2.30 -35.91
C ILE A 5 11.47 -3.42 -35.07
N GLU A 6 12.28 -4.06 -34.24
CA GLU A 6 11.79 -4.93 -33.17
C GLU A 6 10.98 -4.06 -32.22
N GLU A 7 9.66 -4.16 -32.37
CA GLU A 7 8.68 -3.64 -31.43
C GLU A 7 8.86 -4.41 -30.13
N THR A 8 9.67 -3.87 -29.21
CA THR A 8 9.83 -4.41 -27.86
C THR A 8 8.47 -4.38 -27.17
N THR A 9 7.80 -5.53 -27.14
CA THR A 9 6.60 -5.75 -26.36
C THR A 9 6.94 -5.46 -24.90
N VAL A 10 6.41 -4.37 -24.36
CA VAL A 10 6.48 -4.08 -22.92
C VAL A 10 5.73 -5.20 -22.22
N ASP A 11 6.48 -6.16 -21.66
CA ASP A 11 5.94 -7.33 -21.00
C ASP A 11 5.10 -6.86 -19.80
N LYS A 12 3.78 -7.02 -19.91
CA LYS A 12 2.85 -6.57 -18.86
C LYS A 12 3.08 -7.49 -17.66
N PRO A 13 3.33 -6.97 -16.45
CA PRO A 13 3.68 -7.83 -15.32
C PRO A 13 2.58 -8.85 -15.07
N ALA A 14 2.98 -10.12 -14.85
CA ALA A 14 2.02 -11.17 -14.57
C ALA A 14 1.31 -10.88 -13.24
N ALA A 15 0.09 -11.42 -13.05
CA ALA A 15 -0.65 -11.23 -11.80
C ALA A 15 0.15 -11.70 -10.56
N GLU A 16 0.97 -12.73 -10.74
CA GLU A 16 1.88 -13.26 -9.72
C GLU A 16 2.99 -12.27 -9.36
N ASP A 17 3.52 -11.53 -10.33
CA ASP A 17 4.51 -10.48 -10.09
C ASP A 17 3.90 -9.32 -9.30
N TYR A 18 2.67 -8.91 -9.64
CA TYR A 18 1.94 -7.90 -8.88
C TYR A 18 1.73 -8.31 -7.42
N SER A 19 1.30 -9.55 -7.18
CA SER A 19 1.12 -10.07 -5.82
C SER A 19 2.44 -10.10 -5.03
N ARG A 20 3.52 -10.59 -5.66
CA ARG A 20 4.85 -10.63 -5.03
C ARG A 20 5.36 -9.24 -4.68
N ILE A 21 5.27 -8.30 -5.61
CA ILE A 21 5.73 -6.92 -5.40
C ILE A 21 4.87 -6.21 -4.36
N MET A 22 3.55 -6.38 -4.39
CA MET A 22 2.64 -5.84 -3.37
C MET A 22 3.01 -6.37 -1.97
N ASN A 23 3.27 -7.67 -1.84
CA ASN A 23 3.67 -8.27 -0.57
C ASN A 23 5.03 -7.74 -0.10
N PHE A 24 6.00 -7.59 -1.00
CA PHE A 24 7.31 -7.00 -0.68
C PHE A 24 7.17 -5.56 -0.16
N ILE A 25 6.39 -4.72 -0.84
CA ILE A 25 6.13 -3.34 -0.40
C ILE A 25 5.43 -3.34 0.96
N GLY A 26 4.39 -4.17 1.12
CA GLY A 26 3.64 -4.30 2.37
C GLY A 26 4.51 -4.69 3.57
N GLN A 27 5.41 -5.67 3.38
CA GLN A 27 6.34 -6.10 4.43
C GLN A 27 7.31 -4.99 4.82
N ASN A 28 7.89 -4.28 3.84
CA ASN A 28 8.82 -3.18 4.14
C ASN A 28 8.15 -2.03 4.89
N LEU A 29 6.91 -1.68 4.52
CA LEU A 29 6.12 -0.66 5.22
C LEU A 29 5.79 -1.10 6.65
N TYR A 30 5.39 -2.37 6.83
CA TYR A 30 5.12 -2.93 8.14
C TYR A 30 6.36 -2.92 9.05
N SER A 31 7.50 -3.41 8.56
CA SER A 31 8.76 -3.41 9.31
C SER A 31 9.19 -2.00 9.71
N SER A 32 9.10 -1.04 8.78
CA SER A 32 9.46 0.36 9.05
C SER A 32 8.58 0.99 10.13
N LEU A 33 7.28 0.69 10.11
CA LEU A 33 6.35 1.16 11.14
C LEU A 33 6.61 0.49 12.49
N ALA A 34 6.83 -0.82 12.52
CA ALA A 34 7.14 -1.56 13.74
C ALA A 34 8.39 -1.01 14.42
N GLU A 35 9.48 -0.83 13.66
CA GLU A 35 10.73 -0.26 14.17
C GLU A 35 10.53 1.18 14.69
N SER A 36 9.75 1.99 13.96
CA SER A 36 9.44 3.35 14.39
C SER A 36 8.67 3.37 15.72
N MET A 37 7.72 2.45 15.89
CA MET A 37 6.93 2.32 17.12
C MET A 37 7.76 1.82 18.30
N GLU A 38 8.71 0.91 18.08
CA GLU A 38 9.61 0.41 19.11
C GLU A 38 10.53 1.50 19.68
N LYS A 39 10.92 2.48 18.86
CA LYS A 39 11.74 3.62 19.28
C LYS A 39 10.98 4.66 20.09
N LEU A 40 9.65 4.62 20.12
CA LEU A 40 8.85 5.59 20.89
C LEU A 40 8.89 5.30 22.40
N PRO A 41 8.68 6.31 23.26
CA PRO A 41 8.38 6.09 24.67
C PRO A 41 7.16 5.19 24.87
N PRO A 42 7.12 4.30 25.90
CA PRO A 42 6.06 3.31 26.07
C PRO A 42 4.63 3.86 26.05
N HIS A 43 4.40 5.04 26.64
CA HIS A 43 3.07 5.66 26.68
C HIS A 43 2.55 6.10 25.31
N PHE A 44 3.43 6.25 24.32
CA PHE A 44 3.06 6.52 22.93
C PHE A 44 2.88 5.25 22.09
N ARG A 45 3.27 4.06 22.59
CA ARG A 45 3.15 2.77 21.87
C ARG A 45 1.74 2.20 21.97
N ASN A 46 0.78 2.89 21.36
CA ASN A 46 -0.63 2.51 21.43
C ASN A 46 -1.30 2.55 20.06
N GLN A 47 -2.46 1.92 19.95
CA GLN A 47 -3.24 1.84 18.72
C GLN A 47 -3.55 3.22 18.13
N LYS A 48 -3.86 4.22 18.96
CA LYS A 48 -4.15 5.57 18.49
C LYS A 48 -2.96 6.19 17.77
N MET A 49 -1.75 6.00 18.27
CA MET A 49 -0.53 6.46 17.62
C MET A 49 -0.33 5.79 16.25
N VAL A 50 -0.53 4.47 16.18
CA VAL A 50 -0.46 3.71 14.93
C VAL A 50 -1.48 4.23 13.91
N CYS A 51 -2.74 4.39 14.31
CA CYS A 51 -3.79 4.91 13.44
C CYS A 51 -3.47 6.32 12.92
N ASN A 52 -3.00 7.21 13.78
CA ASN A 52 -2.64 8.57 13.39
C ASN A 52 -1.45 8.60 12.42
N ALA A 53 -0.40 7.83 12.69
CA ALA A 53 0.77 7.75 11.84
C ALA A 53 0.41 7.20 10.45
N LEU A 54 -0.36 6.11 10.40
CA LEU A 54 -0.83 5.52 9.14
C LEU A 54 -1.74 6.48 8.37
N SER A 55 -2.64 7.20 9.05
CA SER A 55 -3.51 8.19 8.42
C SER A 55 -2.69 9.32 7.78
N ALA A 56 -1.72 9.89 8.51
CA ALA A 56 -0.85 10.93 7.99
C ALA A 56 -0.01 10.45 6.79
N PHE A 57 0.53 9.24 6.87
CA PHE A 57 1.25 8.61 5.76
C PHE A 57 0.37 8.44 4.52
N LEU A 58 -0.84 7.86 4.68
CA LEU A 58 -1.75 7.62 3.57
C LEU A 58 -2.23 8.92 2.92
N VAL A 59 -2.54 9.95 3.70
CA VAL A 59 -2.91 11.28 3.16
C VAL A 59 -1.80 11.83 2.26
N ASN A 60 -0.54 11.74 2.69
CA ASN A 60 0.59 12.19 1.89
C ASN A 60 0.76 11.38 0.61
N VAL A 61 0.67 10.05 0.69
CA VAL A 61 0.74 9.17 -0.49
C VAL A 61 -0.37 9.50 -1.48
N ILE A 62 -1.62 9.59 -1.01
CA ILE A 62 -2.79 9.90 -1.84
C ILE A 62 -2.61 11.26 -2.54
N TYR A 63 -2.19 12.27 -1.79
CA TYR A 63 -1.99 13.61 -2.32
C TYR A 63 -0.93 13.63 -3.44
N GLN A 64 0.20 12.95 -3.24
CA GLN A 64 1.29 12.87 -4.22
C GLN A 64 0.86 12.12 -5.49
N GLN A 65 0.17 10.98 -5.35
CA GLN A 65 -0.28 10.19 -6.50
C GLN A 65 -1.43 10.86 -7.28
N SER A 66 -2.21 11.70 -6.62
CA SER A 66 -3.32 12.44 -7.22
C SER A 66 -2.91 13.79 -7.81
N SER A 67 -1.62 14.14 -7.79
CA SER A 67 -1.12 15.47 -8.18
C SER A 67 -1.86 16.63 -7.48
N GLY A 68 -2.30 16.40 -6.24
CA GLY A 68 -3.07 17.36 -5.44
C GLY A 68 -4.52 17.61 -5.89
N ASN A 69 -5.04 16.88 -6.89
CA ASN A 69 -6.43 16.99 -7.31
C ASN A 69 -7.38 16.37 -6.26
N LYS A 70 -8.32 17.17 -5.73
CA LYS A 70 -9.21 16.76 -4.63
C LYS A 70 -10.12 15.58 -4.98
N GLU A 71 -10.70 15.55 -6.17
CA GLU A 71 -11.59 14.46 -6.61
C GLU A 71 -10.80 13.16 -6.76
N SER A 72 -9.59 13.24 -7.32
CA SER A 72 -8.67 12.12 -7.46
C SER A 72 -8.22 11.59 -6.09
N CYS A 73 -7.94 12.49 -5.13
CA CYS A 73 -7.65 12.12 -3.75
C CYS A 73 -8.82 11.35 -3.12
N GLN A 74 -10.05 11.84 -3.28
CA GLN A 74 -11.25 11.17 -2.76
C GLN A 74 -11.49 9.82 -3.42
N LYS A 75 -11.30 9.73 -4.74
CA LYS A 75 -11.41 8.48 -5.48
C LYS A 75 -10.39 7.47 -4.98
N MET A 76 -9.11 7.83 -4.88
CA MET A 76 -8.05 6.95 -4.43
C MET A 76 -8.26 6.51 -2.96
N PHE A 77 -8.73 7.41 -2.10
CA PHE A 77 -9.11 7.06 -0.72
C PHE A 77 -10.24 6.03 -0.68
N GLY A 78 -11.27 6.21 -1.50
CA GLY A 78 -12.37 5.24 -1.65
C GLY A 78 -11.87 3.88 -2.12
N ASP A 79 -11.05 3.86 -3.17
CA ASP A 79 -10.46 2.63 -3.73
C ASP A 79 -9.64 1.87 -2.66
N ILE A 80 -8.80 2.57 -1.89
CA ILE A 80 -8.01 1.98 -0.80
C ILE A 80 -8.93 1.41 0.30
N THR A 81 -9.96 2.15 0.70
CA THR A 81 -10.88 1.71 1.76
C THR A 81 -11.58 0.43 1.35
N GLN A 82 -12.10 0.37 0.12
CA GLN A 82 -12.74 -0.83 -0.42
C GLN A 82 -11.78 -2.03 -0.48
N ILE A 83 -10.52 -1.81 -0.89
CA ILE A 83 -9.51 -2.88 -0.90
C ILE A 83 -9.26 -3.41 0.52
N ILE A 84 -9.11 -2.54 1.50
CA ILE A 84 -8.90 -2.92 2.90
C ILE A 84 -10.11 -3.69 3.44
N GLU A 85 -11.33 -3.21 3.22
CA GLU A 85 -12.55 -3.90 3.65
C GLU A 85 -12.64 -5.30 3.05
N ASN A 86 -12.36 -5.45 1.76
CA ASN A 86 -12.32 -6.75 1.10
C ASN A 86 -11.26 -7.67 1.72
N GLN A 87 -10.05 -7.15 1.99
CA GLN A 87 -8.99 -7.93 2.64
C GLN A 87 -9.40 -8.38 4.04
N LEU A 88 -10.00 -7.50 4.84
CA LEU A 88 -10.48 -7.81 6.19
C LEU A 88 -11.61 -8.85 6.17
N ASN A 89 -12.55 -8.75 5.23
CA ASN A 89 -13.63 -9.72 5.07
C ASN A 89 -13.13 -11.12 4.69
N ASN A 90 -11.96 -11.20 4.04
CA ASN A 90 -11.30 -12.45 3.68
C ASN A 90 -10.46 -13.04 4.81
N ILE A 91 -10.27 -12.33 5.93
CA ILE A 91 -9.64 -12.90 7.13
C ILE A 91 -10.68 -13.79 7.81
N THR A 92 -10.67 -15.08 7.49
CA THR A 92 -11.52 -16.06 8.17
C THR A 92 -11.17 -16.11 9.66
N PRO A 93 -12.13 -15.93 10.58
CA PRO A 93 -11.88 -16.11 12.00
C PRO A 93 -11.44 -17.56 12.26
N GLY A 94 -10.18 -17.78 12.59
CA GLY A 94 -9.63 -19.10 12.92
C GLY A 94 -8.60 -19.70 11.96
N ALA A 95 -8.15 -18.97 10.93
CA ALA A 95 -6.92 -19.35 10.24
C ALA A 95 -5.73 -19.11 11.18
N LYS A 96 -5.19 -20.19 11.76
CA LYS A 96 -3.95 -20.15 12.54
C LYS A 96 -2.83 -19.63 11.63
N LEU A 97 -2.20 -18.54 12.05
CA LEU A 97 -0.83 -18.21 11.67
C LEU A 97 0.13 -19.21 12.30
#